data_AF-A0A956II86-F1
#
_entry.id   AF-A0A956II86-F1
#
_cell.length_a   1.000
_cell.length_b   1.000
_cell.length_c   1.000
_cell.angle_alpha   90.00
_cell.angle_beta   90.00
_cell.angle_gamma   90.00
#
_symmetry.space_group_name_H-M   'P 1'
#
loop_
_entity.id
_entity.type
_entity.pdbx_description
1 polymer ?
#
loop_
_entity_poly.entity_id
_entity_poly.type
_entity_poly.pdbx_seq_one_letter_code
_entity_poly.pdbx_strand_id
1 'polypeptide(L)' 'AVNEACGVETGDVICFQIGKPSIVNAALSKLRIDVGKKMGLIPEYGHGGEWKFLWVVNPPLFEEGEDGTWAPA' A
#
# COMPACT_ATOMS: atom_id res chain seq x y z
N ALA A 1 3.75 9.05 20.36
CA ALA A 1 3.91 7.66 19.88
C ALA A 1 3.32 7.48 18.48
N VAL A 2 2.03 7.17 18.29
CA VAL A 2 1.49 6.89 16.94
C VAL A 2 1.49 8.13 16.03
N ASN A 3 1.05 9.28 16.53
CA ASN A 3 1.05 10.52 15.72
C ASN A 3 2.47 10.89 15.25
N GLU A 4 3.44 10.76 16.15
CA GLU A 4 4.86 11.01 15.88
C GLU A 4 5.43 10.00 14.87
N ALA A 5 5.11 8.71 15.01
CA ALA A 5 5.54 7.67 14.08
C ALA A 5 4.96 7.84 12.67
N CYS A 6 3.77 8.43 12.55
CA CYS A 6 3.13 8.73 11.27
C CYS A 6 3.46 10.14 10.73
N GLY A 7 4.13 10.99 11.52
CA GLY A 7 4.48 12.36 11.12
C GLY A 7 3.28 13.25 10.83
N VAL A 8 2.18 13.10 11.57
CA VAL A 8 0.91 13.82 11.29
C VAL A 8 0.78 15.15 12.04
N GLU A 9 0.04 16.07 11.44
CA GLU A 9 -0.29 17.39 11.99
C GLU A 9 -1.80 17.53 12.27
N THR A 10 -2.19 18.68 12.84
CA THR A 10 -3.61 18.95 13.14
C THR A 10 -4.39 19.08 11.82
N GLY A 11 -5.39 18.22 11.64
CA GLY A 11 -6.20 18.17 10.41
C GLY A 11 -5.99 16.90 9.58
N ASP A 12 -4.93 16.14 9.87
CA ASP A 12 -4.67 14.86 9.23
C ASP A 12 -5.57 13.75 9.79
N VAL A 13 -5.75 12.71 8.98
CA VAL A 13 -6.53 11.52 9.34
C VAL A 13 -5.64 10.28 9.20
N ILE A 14 -5.56 9.47 10.27
CA ILE A 14 -4.88 8.18 10.24
C ILE A 14 -5.92 7.06 10.10
N CYS A 15 -5.75 6.24 9.06
CA CYS A 15 -6.59 5.07 8.81
C CYS A 15 -5.90 3.81 9.36
N PHE A 16 -6.63 3.01 10.15
CA PHE A 16 -6.14 1.73 10.66
C PHE A 16 -6.96 0.57 10.13
N GLN A 17 -6.28 -0.55 9.90
CA GLN A 17 -6.93 -1.83 9.65
C GLN A 17 -6.18 -2.92 10.40
N ILE A 18 -6.93 -3.85 10.99
CA ILE A 18 -6.39 -4.92 11.83
C ILE A 18 -6.94 -6.24 11.30
N GLY A 19 -6.08 -7.20 11.01
CA GLY A 19 -6.46 -8.48 10.44
C GLY A 19 -5.29 -9.22 9.80
N LYS A 20 -5.60 -10.25 9.00
CA LYS A 20 -4.59 -10.99 8.23
C LYS A 20 -3.79 -10.05 7.33
N PRO A 21 -2.44 -10.17 7.25
CA PRO A 21 -1.60 -9.30 6.44
C PRO A 21 -2.04 -9.18 4.99
N SER A 22 -2.43 -10.28 4.34
CA SER A 22 -2.91 -10.28 2.95
C SER A 22 -4.13 -9.38 2.73
N ILE A 23 -5.11 -9.46 3.64
CA ILE A 23 -6.34 -8.65 3.59
C ILE A 23 -6.04 -7.19 3.90
N VAL A 24 -5.25 -6.92 4.94
CA VAL A 24 -4.88 -5.56 5.35
C VAL A 24 -4.10 -4.85 4.25
N ASN A 25 -3.08 -5.50 3.69
CA ASN A 25 -2.25 -4.93 2.63
C ASN A 25 -3.08 -4.66 1.36
N ALA A 26 -3.97 -5.58 0.97
CA ALA A 26 -4.83 -5.40 -0.20
C ALA A 26 -5.81 -4.22 -0.01
N ALA A 27 -6.46 -4.14 1.13
CA ALA A 27 -7.43 -3.09 1.43
C ALA A 27 -6.77 -1.71 1.58
N LEU A 28 -5.65 -1.61 2.32
CA LEU A 28 -4.91 -0.35 2.46
C LEU A 28 -4.25 0.09 1.14
N SER A 29 -3.77 -0.85 0.32
CA SER A 29 -3.25 -0.55 -1.03
C SER A 29 -4.33 0.11 -1.90
N LYS A 30 -5.54 -0.47 -1.91
CA LYS A 30 -6.69 0.10 -2.63
C LYS A 30 -7.10 1.46 -2.07
N LEU A 31 -7.20 1.59 -0.75
CA LEU A 31 -7.59 2.83 -0.08
C LEU A 31 -6.61 3.97 -0.41
N ARG A 32 -5.30 3.70 -0.32
CA ARG A 32 -4.25 4.68 -0.63
C ARG A 32 -4.36 5.20 -2.06
N ILE A 33 -4.61 4.31 -3.03
CA ILE A 33 -4.76 4.71 -4.44
C ILE A 33 -6.03 5.54 -4.64
N ASP A 34 -7.16 5.11 -4.07
CA ASP A 34 -8.44 5.79 -4.21
C ASP A 34 -8.41 7.21 -3.62
N VAL A 35 -7.93 7.34 -2.37
CA VAL A 35 -7.76 8.63 -1.70
C VAL A 35 -6.77 9.51 -2.45
N GLY A 36 -5.61 8.96 -2.85
CA GLY A 36 -4.59 9.70 -3.59
C GLY A 36 -5.11 10.29 -4.91
N LYS A 37 -5.98 9.54 -5.62
CA LYS A 37 -6.64 10.04 -6.84
C LYS A 37 -7.68 11.13 -6.53
N LYS A 38 -8.57 10.89 -5.55
CA LYS A 38 -9.63 11.84 -5.16
C LYS A 38 -9.07 13.18 -4.64
N MET A 39 -7.91 13.13 -4.00
CA MET A 39 -7.21 14.31 -3.49
C MET A 39 -6.28 14.95 -4.54
N GLY A 40 -6.19 14.40 -5.76
CA GLY A 40 -5.29 14.92 -6.80
C GLY A 40 -3.80 14.74 -6.51
N LEU A 41 -3.43 13.91 -5.53
CA LEU A 41 -2.04 13.60 -5.16
C LEU A 41 -1.37 12.64 -6.16
N ILE A 42 -2.19 11.85 -6.87
CA ILE A 42 -1.76 11.01 -7.98
C ILE A 42 -2.26 11.66 -9.27
N PRO A 43 -1.37 12.14 -10.14
CA PRO A 43 -1.76 12.74 -11.41
C PRO A 43 -2.48 11.74 -12.32
N GLU A 44 -3.41 12.24 -13.15
CA GLU A 44 -4.18 11.41 -14.09
C GLU A 44 -3.30 10.75 -15.16
N TYR A 45 -2.23 11.43 -15.58
CA TYR A 45 -1.32 10.99 -16.64
C TYR A 45 0.14 11.34 -16.31
N GLY A 46 0.93 10.35 -15.87
CA GLY A 46 2.33 10.57 -15.47
C GLY A 46 2.45 11.54 -14.28
N HIS A 47 3.42 11.36 -13.40
CA HIS A 47 3.62 12.29 -12.29
C HIS A 47 4.02 13.69 -12.79
N GLY A 48 3.08 14.57 -13.15
CA GLY A 48 3.39 15.89 -13.74
C GLY A 48 4.14 15.81 -15.08
N GLY A 49 3.91 14.74 -15.87
CA GLY A 49 4.70 14.43 -17.07
C GLY A 49 5.95 13.58 -16.81
N GLU A 50 6.21 13.19 -15.55
CA GLU A 50 7.34 12.35 -15.17
C GLU A 50 6.92 10.91 -14.90
N TRP A 51 7.67 9.95 -15.42
CA TRP A 51 7.41 8.53 -15.18
C TRP A 51 8.33 8.03 -14.04
N LYS A 52 7.72 7.47 -12.99
CA LYS A 52 8.45 6.86 -11.87
C LYS A 52 8.56 5.36 -12.05
N PHE A 53 9.40 4.93 -12.99
CA PHE A 53 9.67 3.51 -13.20
C PHE A 53 10.42 2.92 -12.00
N LEU A 54 10.05 1.71 -11.60
CA LEU A 54 10.75 0.93 -10.60
C LEU A 54 10.71 -0.55 -10.96
N TRP A 55 11.65 -1.30 -10.40
CA TRP A 55 11.67 -2.75 -10.46
C TRP A 55 11.44 -3.30 -9.06
N VAL A 56 10.48 -4.23 -8.94
CA VAL A 56 10.36 -5.05 -7.74
C VAL A 56 11.29 -6.23 -7.92
N VAL A 57 12.28 -6.34 -7.04
CA VAL A 57 13.30 -7.39 -7.06
C VAL A 57 13.21 -8.22 -5.78
N ASN A 58 13.76 -9.44 -5.81
CA ASN A 58 13.75 -10.38 -4.68
C ASN A 58 12.35 -10.74 -4.17
N PRO A 59 11.39 -11.13 -5.04
CA PRO A 59 10.19 -11.79 -4.54
C PRO A 59 10.58 -13.09 -3.82
N PRO A 60 9.79 -13.54 -2.82
CA PRO A 60 10.00 -14.85 -2.23
C PRO A 60 9.88 -15.94 -3.30
N LEU A 61 10.62 -17.05 -3.16
CA LEU A 61 10.55 -18.17 -4.11
C LEU A 61 9.27 -19.00 -3.98
N PHE A 62 8.69 -19.03 -2.77
CA PHE A 62 7.48 -19.75 -2.44
C PHE A 62 6.56 -18.90 -1.58
N GLU A 63 5.25 -19.11 -1.73
CA GLU A 63 4.22 -18.56 -0.87
C GLU A 63 3.45 -19.69 -0.18
N GLU A 64 3.07 -19.46 1.07
CA GLU A 64 2.26 -20.38 1.84
C GLU A 64 0.77 -20.12 1.58
N GLY A 65 0.06 -21.16 1.14
CA GLY A 65 -1.39 -21.16 0.95
C GLY A 65 -2.14 -21.21 2.28
N GLU A 66 -3.45 -20.94 2.24
CA GLU A 66 -4.28 -20.96 3.45
C GLU A 66 -4.42 -22.35 4.09
N ASP A 67 -4.13 -23.41 3.33
CA ASP A 67 -4.13 -24.80 3.76
C ASP A 67 -2.76 -25.29 4.27
N GLY A 68 -1.77 -24.40 4.38
CA GLY A 68 -0.40 -24.70 4.79
C GLY A 68 0.44 -25.38 3.71
N THR A 69 -0.06 -25.44 2.47
CA THR A 69 0.74 -25.91 1.33
C THR A 69 1.66 -24.81 0.81
N TRP A 70 2.78 -25.21 0.23
CA TRP A 70 3.72 -24.27 -0.40
C TRP A 70 3.59 -24.37 -1.91
N ALA A 71 3.37 -23.23 -2.57
CA ALA A 71 3.40 -23.12 -4.02
C ALA A 71 4.53 -22.17 -4.43
N PRO A 72 5.12 -22.34 -5.63
CA PRO A 72 5.95 -21.29 -6.22
C PRO A 72 5.15 -19.97 -6.23
N ALA A 73 5.77 -18.91 -5.73
CA ALA A 73 5.17 -17.58 -5.67
C ALA A 73 4.90 -17.00 -7.07
#